data_AF-K1T7K5-F1
#
_entry.id   AF-K1T7K5-F1
#
_cell.length_a   1.000
_cell.length_b   1.000
_cell.length_c   1.000
_cell.angle_alpha   90.00
_cell.angle_beta   90.00
_cell.angle_gamma   90.00
#
_symmetry.space_group_name_H-M   'P 1'
#
loop_
_entity.id
_entity.type
_entity.pdbx_description
1 polymer ?
#
loop_
_entity_poly.entity_id
_entity_poly.type
_entity_poly.pdbx_seq_one_letter_code
_entity_poly.pdbx_strand_id
1 'polypeptide(L)'
;FVSQVMQDVDRLAAREEPAEYDRTNYLAPYEPAVPEGPKAKFAANVQAIRTLKEIEQRMASGGAPASEQEQDILAGYLGWGGLADAFDPGKDNWHTEYEQLKALLTEDEYAAARESTLTAFYTPPAVIHAMYRALEHIGCVGGNVLEPSMGVGAFFGHRHSKFDTHNAKLYGVELDSLSG
;
A
#
# COMPACT_ATOMS: atom_id res chain seq x y z
N PHE A 1 -16.77 29.49 5.84
CA PHE A 1 -15.94 28.79 4.84
C PHE A 1 -14.45 29.02 5.11
N VAL A 2 -13.91 30.23 4.92
CA VAL A 2 -12.47 30.53 5.17
C VAL A 2 -12.02 30.21 6.60
N SER A 3 -12.83 30.52 7.61
CA SER A 3 -12.53 30.20 9.02
C SER A 3 -12.49 28.70 9.32
N GLN A 4 -13.25 27.88 8.57
CA GLN A 4 -13.26 26.43 8.74
C GLN A 4 -11.97 25.84 8.16
N VAL A 5 -11.60 26.29 6.95
CA VAL A 5 -10.36 25.89 6.28
C VAL A 5 -9.13 26.25 7.12
N MET A 6 -9.11 27.44 7.74
CA MET A 6 -8.00 27.83 8.62
C MET A 6 -7.92 26.98 9.89
N GLN A 7 -9.06 26.65 10.50
CA GLN A 7 -9.08 25.74 11.66
C GLN A 7 -8.62 24.32 11.30
N ASP A 8 -8.96 23.84 10.11
CA ASP A 8 -8.51 22.52 9.64
C ASP A 8 -6.99 22.52 9.37
N VAL A 9 -6.43 23.61 8.82
CA VAL A 9 -4.98 23.80 8.62
C VAL A 9 -4.24 23.84 9.95
N ASP A 10 -4.73 24.61 10.93
CA ASP A 10 -4.11 24.69 12.25
C ASP A 10 -4.15 23.35 12.99
N ARG A 11 -5.23 22.57 12.82
CA ARG A 11 -5.37 21.22 13.39
C ARG A 11 -4.42 20.20 12.76
N LEU A 12 -4.17 20.32 11.45
CA LEU A 12 -3.19 19.51 10.73
C LEU A 12 -1.76 19.88 11.13
N ALA A 13 -1.49 21.17 11.38
CA ALA A 13 -0.19 21.68 11.82
C ALA A 13 0.11 21.41 13.31
N ALA A 14 -0.91 21.16 14.13
CA ALA A 14 -0.77 20.86 15.57
C ALA A 14 -0.43 19.39 15.88
N ARG A 15 -0.30 18.52 14.86
CA ARG A 15 0.27 17.18 15.07
C ARG A 15 1.76 17.36 15.37
N GLU A 16 2.22 16.80 16.48
CA GLU A 16 3.66 16.73 16.78
C GLU A 16 4.39 16.21 15.54
N GLU A 17 5.47 16.90 15.13
CA GLU A 17 6.28 16.40 14.03
C GLU A 17 6.74 14.99 14.40
N PRO A 18 6.43 13.98 13.57
CA PRO A 18 6.83 12.62 13.87
C PRO A 18 8.35 12.60 14.07
N ALA A 19 8.80 11.86 15.08
CA ALA A 19 10.22 11.70 15.36
C ALA A 19 11.02 11.50 14.06
N GLU A 20 12.15 12.19 13.93
CA GLU A 20 12.95 12.18 12.70
C GLU A 20 13.60 10.79 12.56
N TYR A 21 12.90 9.88 11.87
CA TYR A 21 13.39 8.54 11.57
C TYR A 21 14.24 8.58 10.30
N ASP A 22 15.32 7.79 10.26
CA ASP A 22 16.05 7.52 9.03
C ASP A 22 15.15 6.73 8.08
N ARG A 23 14.48 7.44 7.17
CA ARG A 23 13.55 6.86 6.21
C ARG A 23 14.34 6.09 5.16
N THR A 24 14.51 4.80 5.37
CA THR A 24 14.99 3.89 4.34
C THR A 24 13.87 3.62 3.33
N ASN A 25 14.09 4.03 2.09
CA ASN A 25 13.20 3.67 0.99
C ASN A 25 13.27 2.16 0.77
N TYR A 26 12.13 1.48 0.92
CA TYR A 26 12.02 0.05 0.63
C TYR A 26 12.37 -0.23 -0.84
N LEU A 27 13.24 -1.23 -1.05
CA LEU A 27 13.59 -1.74 -2.38
C LEU A 27 13.08 -3.17 -2.46
N ALA A 28 12.04 -3.37 -3.28
CA ALA A 28 11.45 -4.67 -3.44
C ALA A 28 12.43 -5.63 -4.14
N PRO A 29 12.44 -6.92 -3.77
CA PRO A 29 13.16 -7.94 -4.53
C PRO A 29 12.80 -7.89 -6.02
N TYR A 30 13.75 -8.22 -6.90
CA TYR A 30 13.48 -8.22 -8.34
C TYR A 30 12.38 -9.24 -8.69
N GLU A 31 12.47 -10.47 -8.19
CA GLU A 31 11.44 -11.49 -8.38
C GLU A 31 10.87 -11.90 -7.02
N PRO A 32 9.88 -11.15 -6.49
CA PRO A 32 9.22 -11.55 -5.25
C PRO A 32 8.32 -12.76 -5.51
N ALA A 33 8.19 -13.63 -4.51
CA ALA A 33 7.19 -14.69 -4.55
C ALA A 33 5.79 -14.06 -4.45
N VAL A 34 4.97 -14.24 -5.48
CA VAL A 34 3.59 -13.73 -5.49
C VAL A 34 2.63 -14.88 -5.14
N PRO A 35 1.83 -14.75 -4.07
CA PRO A 35 0.80 -15.73 -3.72
C PRO A 35 -0.14 -16.07 -4.88
N GLU A 36 -0.29 -17.37 -5.16
CA GLU A 36 -1.17 -17.86 -6.20
C GLU A 36 -2.56 -18.24 -5.66
N GLY A 37 -3.60 -17.80 -6.37
CA GLY A 37 -4.99 -18.13 -6.07
C GLY A 37 -5.65 -17.23 -5.00
N PRO A 38 -6.99 -17.16 -4.99
CA PRO A 38 -7.72 -16.19 -4.18
C PRO A 38 -7.44 -16.26 -2.67
N LYS A 39 -7.37 -17.46 -2.10
CA LYS A 39 -7.16 -17.67 -0.65
C LYS A 39 -5.76 -17.28 -0.19
N ALA A 40 -4.74 -17.53 -1.01
CA ALA A 40 -3.37 -17.13 -0.69
C ALA A 40 -3.20 -15.61 -0.76
N LYS A 41 -3.81 -14.96 -1.76
CA LYS A 41 -3.86 -13.49 -1.83
C LYS A 41 -4.58 -12.88 -0.64
N PHE A 42 -5.73 -13.44 -0.27
CA PHE A 42 -6.47 -13.03 0.92
C PHE A 42 -5.61 -13.12 2.18
N ALA A 43 -4.93 -14.25 2.39
CA ALA A 43 -4.06 -14.45 3.55
C ALA A 43 -2.92 -13.44 3.60
N ALA A 44 -2.28 -13.15 2.46
CA ALA A 44 -1.23 -12.13 2.36
C ALA A 44 -1.76 -10.73 2.71
N ASN A 45 -2.93 -10.34 2.18
CA ASN A 45 -3.53 -9.04 2.49
C ASN A 45 -3.85 -8.90 3.98
N VAL A 46 -4.45 -9.94 4.58
CA VAL A 46 -4.78 -9.95 6.00
C VAL A 46 -3.53 -9.87 6.87
N GLN A 47 -2.46 -10.56 6.48
CA GLN A 47 -1.18 -10.48 7.18
C GLN A 47 -0.61 -9.06 7.11
N ALA A 48 -0.58 -8.44 5.92
CA ALA A 48 -0.13 -7.07 5.75
C ALA A 48 -0.94 -6.07 6.61
N ILE A 49 -2.26 -6.18 6.63
CA ILE A 49 -3.13 -5.29 7.43
C ILE A 49 -2.91 -5.46 8.93
N ARG A 50 -2.72 -6.69 9.40
CA ARG A 50 -2.40 -6.94 10.83
C ARG A 50 -1.07 -6.29 11.20
N THR A 51 -0.05 -6.51 10.39
CA THR A 51 1.27 -5.91 10.57
C THR A 51 1.20 -4.38 10.54
N LEU A 52 0.44 -3.79 9.60
CA LEU A 52 0.21 -2.35 9.54
C LEU A 52 -0.37 -1.83 10.85
N LYS A 53 -1.48 -2.44 11.34
CA LYS A 53 -2.13 -2.00 12.58
C LYS A 53 -1.22 -2.14 13.80
N GLU A 54 -0.38 -3.18 13.85
CA GLU A 54 0.64 -3.33 14.90
C GLU A 54 1.70 -2.23 14.86
N ILE A 55 2.18 -1.87 13.66
CA ILE A 55 3.13 -0.76 13.46
C ILE A 55 2.49 0.56 13.86
N GLU A 56 1.27 0.84 13.41
CA GLU A 56 0.54 2.08 13.71
C GLU A 56 0.32 2.23 15.22
N GLN A 57 -0.11 1.16 15.90
CA GLN A 57 -0.27 1.17 17.35
C GLN A 57 1.08 1.43 18.05
N ARG A 58 2.15 0.76 17.61
CA ARG A 58 3.49 0.94 18.14
C ARG A 58 3.96 2.39 17.97
N MET A 59 3.81 2.96 16.77
CA MET A 59 4.18 4.35 16.47
C MET A 59 3.34 5.36 17.26
N ALA A 60 2.05 5.13 17.43
CA ALA A 60 1.17 5.98 18.24
C ALA A 60 1.59 6.05 19.72
N SER A 61 2.34 5.05 20.21
CA SER A 61 2.91 5.01 21.55
C SER A 61 4.37 5.49 21.63
N GLY A 62 4.89 6.10 20.57
CA GLY A 62 6.28 6.59 20.48
C GLY A 62 7.32 5.51 20.15
N GLY A 63 6.87 4.35 19.66
CA GLY A 63 7.75 3.27 19.24
C GLY A 63 8.47 3.53 17.90
N ALA A 64 9.30 2.58 17.49
CA ALA A 64 9.96 2.63 16.18
C ALA A 64 8.97 2.45 15.01
N PRO A 65 9.32 2.85 13.78
CA PRO A 65 8.55 2.57 12.57
C PRO A 65 8.75 1.10 12.12
N ALA A 66 8.17 0.74 10.96
CA ALA A 66 8.37 -0.55 10.34
C ALA A 66 9.86 -0.92 10.19
N SER A 67 10.22 -2.13 10.58
CA SER A 67 11.48 -2.80 10.27
C SER A 67 11.50 -3.29 8.82
N GLU A 68 12.66 -3.66 8.28
CA GLU A 68 12.78 -4.21 6.92
C GLU A 68 11.89 -5.44 6.71
N GLN A 69 11.85 -6.35 7.69
CA GLN A 69 11.00 -7.54 7.64
C GLN A 69 9.50 -7.19 7.62
N GLU A 70 9.10 -6.17 8.36
CA GLU A 70 7.72 -5.69 8.33
C GLU A 70 7.41 -5.01 6.99
N GLN A 71 8.35 -4.23 6.43
CA GLN A 71 8.22 -3.65 5.10
C GLN A 71 8.04 -4.72 4.00
N ASP A 72 8.77 -5.85 4.09
CA ASP A 72 8.57 -7.00 3.19
C ASP A 72 7.14 -7.56 3.27
N ILE A 73 6.57 -7.62 4.47
CA ILE A 73 5.19 -8.09 4.68
C ILE A 73 4.19 -7.08 4.09
N LEU A 74 4.39 -5.78 4.33
CA LEU A 74 3.53 -4.72 3.79
C LEU A 74 3.56 -4.67 2.26
N ALA A 75 4.75 -4.83 1.65
CA ALA A 75 4.93 -4.90 0.21
C ALA A 75 4.22 -6.12 -0.43
N GLY A 76 3.88 -7.12 0.37
CA GLY A 76 3.10 -8.30 -0.04
C GLY A 76 1.60 -8.07 -0.16
N TYR A 77 1.08 -6.87 0.12
CA TYR A 77 -0.32 -6.54 -0.09
C TYR A 77 -0.66 -6.45 -1.59
N LEU A 78 -1.71 -7.16 -2.02
CA LEU A 78 -2.07 -7.34 -3.43
C LEU A 78 -3.40 -6.68 -3.81
N GLY A 79 -4.06 -6.02 -2.85
CA GLY A 79 -5.39 -5.46 -3.03
C GLY A 79 -6.50 -6.51 -3.12
N TRP A 80 -7.74 -6.04 -3.22
CA TRP A 80 -8.94 -6.89 -3.15
C TRP A 80 -9.50 -7.33 -4.51
N GLY A 81 -8.83 -6.97 -5.60
CA GLY A 81 -9.21 -7.31 -6.97
C GLY A 81 -9.49 -8.80 -7.14
N GLY A 82 -10.75 -9.14 -7.47
CA GLY A 82 -11.18 -10.53 -7.67
C GLY A 82 -11.39 -11.34 -6.39
N LEU A 83 -11.44 -10.69 -5.21
CA LEU A 83 -11.68 -11.33 -3.91
C LEU A 83 -13.09 -11.04 -3.34
N ALA A 84 -14.06 -10.72 -4.21
CA ALA A 84 -15.43 -10.37 -3.79
C ALA A 84 -16.09 -11.46 -2.91
N ASP A 85 -15.78 -12.73 -3.15
CA ASP A 85 -16.27 -13.86 -2.34
C ASP A 85 -15.90 -13.74 -0.85
N ALA A 86 -14.77 -13.11 -0.51
CA ALA A 86 -14.36 -12.90 0.88
C ALA A 86 -15.27 -11.92 1.63
N PHE A 87 -16.07 -11.13 0.91
CA PHE A 87 -16.98 -10.13 1.45
C PHE A 87 -18.45 -10.58 1.40
N ASP A 88 -18.71 -11.82 0.95
CA ASP A 88 -20.06 -12.36 0.83
C ASP A 88 -20.43 -13.22 2.06
N PRO A 89 -21.36 -12.77 2.92
CA PRO A 89 -21.78 -13.54 4.09
C PRO A 89 -22.49 -14.85 3.75
N GLY A 90 -23.01 -14.99 2.52
CA GLY A 90 -23.70 -16.20 2.05
C GLY A 90 -22.78 -17.20 1.36
N LYS A 91 -21.47 -16.93 1.27
CA LYS A 91 -20.52 -17.79 0.56
C LYS A 91 -19.92 -18.83 1.51
N ASP A 92 -20.50 -20.03 1.52
CA ASP A 92 -20.13 -21.12 2.43
C ASP A 92 -18.62 -21.40 2.49
N ASN A 93 -17.94 -21.44 1.35
CA ASN A 93 -16.50 -21.72 1.29
C ASN A 93 -15.60 -20.50 1.59
N TRP A 94 -16.18 -19.37 2.00
CA TRP A 94 -15.50 -18.12 2.38
C TRP A 94 -15.98 -17.53 3.71
N HIS A 95 -16.81 -18.25 4.45
CA HIS A 95 -17.38 -17.76 5.70
C HIS A 95 -16.30 -17.37 6.73
N THR A 96 -15.22 -18.15 6.84
CA THR A 96 -14.11 -17.83 7.76
C THR A 96 -13.41 -16.53 7.40
N GLU A 97 -13.16 -16.28 6.13
CA GLU A 97 -12.53 -15.06 5.63
C GLU A 97 -13.42 -13.85 5.81
N TYR A 98 -14.73 -14.00 5.55
CA TYR A 98 -15.72 -12.96 5.82
C TYR A 98 -15.71 -12.52 7.28
N GLU A 99 -15.79 -13.46 8.22
CA GLU A 99 -15.74 -13.17 9.66
C GLU A 99 -14.40 -12.54 10.07
N GLN A 100 -13.29 -13.00 9.48
CA GLN A 100 -11.97 -12.43 9.73
C GLN A 100 -11.87 -10.97 9.29
N LEU A 101 -12.43 -10.62 8.12
CA LEU A 101 -12.47 -9.22 7.67
C LEU A 101 -13.34 -8.36 8.57
N LYS A 102 -14.53 -8.85 8.96
CA LYS A 102 -15.44 -8.13 9.87
C LYS A 102 -14.82 -7.88 11.24
N ALA A 103 -13.94 -8.77 11.71
CA ALA A 103 -13.24 -8.60 12.97
C ALA A 103 -11.99 -7.71 12.86
N LEU A 104 -11.28 -7.76 11.73
CA LEU A 104 -10.01 -7.05 11.54
C LEU A 104 -10.18 -5.59 11.14
N LEU A 105 -11.18 -5.30 10.32
CA LEU A 105 -11.37 -3.98 9.71
C LEU A 105 -12.41 -3.16 10.46
N THR A 106 -12.20 -1.85 10.48
CA THR A 106 -13.29 -0.92 10.82
C THR A 106 -14.37 -0.97 9.74
N GLU A 107 -15.56 -0.42 10.03
CA GLU A 107 -16.65 -0.40 9.03
C GLU A 107 -16.26 0.38 7.76
N ASP A 108 -15.55 1.50 7.91
CA ASP A 108 -15.09 2.31 6.78
C ASP A 108 -14.02 1.59 5.95
N GLU A 109 -13.03 0.96 6.62
CA GLU A 109 -12.02 0.13 5.98
C GLU A 109 -12.65 -1.06 5.25
N TYR A 110 -13.62 -1.73 5.87
CA TYR A 110 -14.34 -2.85 5.27
C TYR A 110 -15.13 -2.42 4.03
N ALA A 111 -15.82 -1.27 4.10
CA ALA A 111 -16.56 -0.72 2.97
C ALA A 111 -15.64 -0.38 1.80
N ALA A 112 -14.53 0.34 2.05
CA ALA A 112 -13.55 0.69 1.03
C ALA A 112 -12.91 -0.56 0.39
N ALA A 113 -12.51 -1.53 1.23
CA ALA A 113 -11.97 -2.80 0.78
C ALA A 113 -12.95 -3.55 -0.14
N ARG A 114 -14.22 -3.65 0.27
CA ARG A 114 -15.29 -4.31 -0.51
C ARG A 114 -15.54 -3.60 -1.84
N GLU A 115 -15.62 -2.28 -1.84
CA GLU A 115 -15.84 -1.48 -3.06
C GLU A 115 -14.71 -1.64 -4.07
N SER A 116 -13.48 -1.82 -3.59
CA SER A 116 -12.29 -1.99 -4.43
C SER A 116 -12.15 -3.38 -5.07
N THR A 117 -13.01 -4.35 -4.72
CA THR A 117 -12.91 -5.74 -5.23
C THR A 117 -12.99 -5.86 -6.76
N LEU A 118 -13.57 -4.86 -7.43
CA LEU A 118 -13.69 -4.82 -8.89
C LEU A 118 -12.55 -4.05 -9.59
N THR A 119 -11.75 -3.28 -8.86
CA THR A 119 -10.83 -2.29 -9.45
C THR A 119 -9.40 -2.34 -8.91
N ALA A 120 -9.18 -2.82 -7.68
CA ALA A 120 -7.86 -2.88 -7.05
C ALA A 120 -7.05 -4.12 -7.49
N PHE A 121 -6.75 -4.21 -8.78
CA PHE A 121 -5.82 -5.21 -9.32
C PHE A 121 -4.41 -4.63 -9.39
N TYR A 122 -3.50 -5.20 -8.62
CA TYR A 122 -2.12 -4.70 -8.55
C TYR A 122 -1.30 -5.18 -9.74
N THR A 123 -0.46 -4.28 -10.27
CA THR A 123 0.38 -4.55 -11.43
C THR A 123 1.49 -5.54 -11.06
N PRO A 124 1.63 -6.68 -11.76
CA PRO A 124 2.68 -7.65 -11.45
C PRO A 124 4.10 -7.07 -11.62
N PRO A 125 5.08 -7.47 -10.80
CA PRO A 125 6.46 -6.95 -10.88
C PRO A 125 7.08 -7.02 -12.28
N ALA A 126 6.85 -8.13 -12.99
CA ALA A 126 7.36 -8.31 -14.36
C ALA A 126 6.86 -7.24 -15.35
N VAL A 127 5.62 -6.76 -15.16
CA VAL A 127 5.03 -5.69 -15.98
C VAL A 127 5.66 -4.34 -15.61
N ILE A 128 5.78 -4.06 -14.30
CA ILE A 128 6.45 -2.84 -13.79
C ILE A 128 7.86 -2.73 -14.36
N HIS A 129 8.63 -3.83 -14.34
CA HIS A 129 9.98 -3.86 -14.88
C HIS A 129 10.03 -3.66 -16.40
N ALA A 130 9.07 -4.22 -17.13
CA ALA A 130 8.98 -3.99 -18.57
C ALA A 130 8.73 -2.51 -18.88
N MET A 131 7.91 -1.84 -18.07
CA MET A 131 7.67 -0.39 -18.17
C MET A 131 8.94 0.40 -17.89
N TYR A 132 9.68 0.10 -16.80
CA TYR A 132 10.95 0.78 -16.53
C TYR A 132 12.01 0.56 -17.62
N ARG A 133 12.10 -0.65 -18.20
CA ARG A 133 12.98 -0.89 -19.35
C ARG A 133 12.59 -0.07 -20.56
N ALA A 134 11.29 0.08 -20.82
CA ALA A 134 10.81 0.93 -21.90
C ALA A 134 11.17 2.40 -21.68
N LEU A 135 11.01 2.92 -20.45
CA LEU A 135 11.42 4.27 -20.06
C LEU A 135 12.92 4.49 -20.28
N GLU A 136 13.75 3.53 -19.87
CA GLU A 136 15.20 3.57 -20.10
C GLU A 136 15.54 3.66 -21.59
N HIS A 137 14.91 2.83 -22.43
CA HIS A 137 15.17 2.80 -23.87
C HIS A 137 14.81 4.10 -24.59
N ILE A 138 13.83 4.86 -24.09
CA ILE A 138 13.47 6.17 -24.65
C ILE A 138 14.23 7.33 -23.99
N GLY A 139 15.21 7.04 -23.12
CA GLY A 139 16.04 8.04 -22.45
C GLY A 139 15.39 8.72 -21.25
N CYS A 140 14.26 8.19 -20.75
CA CYS A 140 13.57 8.71 -19.58
C CYS A 140 14.06 7.97 -18.33
N VAL A 141 15.00 8.59 -17.61
CA VAL A 141 15.67 7.99 -16.43
C VAL A 141 15.57 8.85 -15.17
N GLY A 142 14.65 9.82 -15.14
CA GLY A 142 14.43 10.72 -13.99
C GLY A 142 13.33 11.75 -14.24
N GLY A 143 13.27 12.79 -13.40
CA GLY A 143 12.23 13.84 -13.47
C GLY A 143 11.05 13.61 -12.52
N ASN A 144 9.92 14.28 -12.78
CA ASN A 144 8.74 14.15 -11.93
C ASN A 144 7.94 12.89 -12.31
N VAL A 145 7.75 11.99 -11.36
CA VAL A 145 6.96 10.75 -11.53
C VAL A 145 5.73 10.86 -10.66
N LEU A 146 4.56 10.75 -11.28
CA LEU A 146 3.28 10.66 -10.58
C LEU A 146 2.75 9.23 -10.72
N GLU A 147 2.46 8.59 -9.60
CA GLU A 147 1.69 7.36 -9.54
C GLU A 147 0.32 7.64 -8.89
N PRO A 148 -0.75 7.76 -9.69
CA PRO A 148 -2.11 7.85 -9.17
C PRO A 148 -2.61 6.46 -8.75
N SER A 149 -3.20 6.34 -7.56
CA SER A 149 -3.59 5.05 -6.96
C SER A 149 -2.39 4.13 -6.72
N MET A 150 -1.38 4.67 -6.03
CA MET A 150 -0.09 4.01 -5.83
C MET A 150 -0.16 2.71 -5.02
N GLY A 151 -1.24 2.48 -4.27
CA GLY A 151 -1.31 1.43 -3.26
C GLY A 151 -0.05 1.44 -2.39
N VAL A 152 0.48 0.24 -2.06
CA VAL A 152 1.71 0.11 -1.27
C VAL A 152 3.00 0.55 -1.98
N GLY A 153 2.91 1.23 -3.13
CA GLY A 153 4.04 1.83 -3.82
C GLY A 153 4.86 0.87 -4.67
N ALA A 154 4.24 -0.17 -5.23
CA ALA A 154 4.91 -1.21 -6.01
C ALA A 154 5.78 -0.65 -7.15
N PHE A 155 5.29 0.37 -7.87
CA PHE A 155 6.08 1.03 -8.92
C PHE A 155 7.36 1.67 -8.39
N PHE A 156 7.32 2.32 -7.23
CA PHE A 156 8.50 2.96 -6.65
C PHE A 156 9.46 1.94 -6.01
N GLY A 157 8.92 0.85 -5.44
CA GLY A 157 9.69 -0.24 -4.85
C GLY A 157 10.45 -1.08 -5.89
N HIS A 158 9.89 -1.25 -7.09
CA HIS A 158 10.51 -2.00 -8.20
C HIS A 158 11.25 -1.12 -9.21
N ARG A 159 11.59 0.12 -8.85
CA ARG A 159 12.34 1.02 -9.72
C ARG A 159 13.67 0.40 -10.16
N HIS A 160 14.02 0.61 -11.42
CA HIS A 160 15.29 0.14 -11.95
C HIS A 160 16.46 0.94 -11.36
N SER A 161 17.63 0.32 -11.15
CA SER A 161 18.81 0.97 -10.55
C SER A 161 19.35 2.15 -11.37
N LYS A 162 19.04 2.20 -12.67
CA LYS A 162 19.40 3.32 -13.56
C LYS A 162 18.40 4.48 -13.51
N PHE A 163 17.27 4.33 -12.83
CA PHE A 163 16.33 5.42 -12.61
C PHE A 163 16.91 6.33 -11.52
N ASP A 164 17.42 7.49 -11.91
CA ASP A 164 18.15 8.40 -11.04
C ASP A 164 17.22 9.10 -10.06
N THR A 165 17.19 8.62 -8.82
CA THR A 165 16.43 9.22 -7.73
C THR A 165 17.04 10.53 -7.20
N HIS A 166 18.28 10.88 -7.55
CA HIS A 166 18.85 12.19 -7.16
C HIS A 166 18.25 13.32 -8.00
N ASN A 167 17.74 13.01 -9.20
CA ASN A 167 17.11 13.96 -10.11
C ASN A 167 15.63 13.64 -10.38
N ALA A 168 15.05 12.67 -9.65
CA ALA A 168 13.63 12.34 -9.74
C ALA A 168 12.86 12.77 -8.50
N LYS A 169 11.66 13.30 -8.69
CA LYS A 169 10.70 13.57 -7.62
C LYS A 169 9.53 12.62 -7.78
N LEU A 170 9.32 11.79 -6.77
CA LEU A 170 8.26 10.78 -6.76
C LEU A 170 7.03 11.34 -6.03
N TYR A 171 5.89 11.28 -6.69
CA TYR A 171 4.60 11.72 -6.17
C TYR A 171 3.66 10.53 -6.23
N GLY A 172 3.28 10.02 -5.07
CA GLY A 172 2.30 8.96 -4.95
C GLY A 172 1.02 9.51 -4.36
N VAL A 173 -0.13 9.11 -4.91
CA VAL A 173 -1.45 9.47 -4.38
C VAL A 173 -2.23 8.18 -4.19
N GLU A 174 -2.76 7.98 -3.00
CA GLU A 174 -3.62 6.85 -2.68
C GLU A 174 -4.81 7.34 -1.86
N LEU A 175 -5.98 6.74 -2.12
CA LEU A 175 -7.23 7.08 -1.45
C LEU A 175 -7.46 6.18 -0.24
N ASP A 176 -7.05 4.92 -0.35
CA ASP A 176 -7.27 3.89 0.66
C ASP A 176 -6.20 3.94 1.77
N SER A 177 -6.63 4.16 3.01
CA SER A 177 -5.69 4.31 4.14
C SER A 177 -4.97 3.02 4.54
N LEU A 178 -5.41 1.85 4.08
CA LEU A 178 -4.71 0.59 4.34
C LEU A 178 -3.52 0.38 3.39
N SER A 179 -3.49 1.13 2.29
CA SER A 179 -2.45 1.01 1.27
C SER A 179 -1.68 2.30 0.99
N GLY A 180 -2.13 3.46 1.49
CA GLY A 180 -1.58 4.80 1.23
C GLY A 180 -1.17 5.62 2.45
#